data_AF-A0A948FQD7-F1
#
_entry.id   AF-A0A948FQD7-F1
#
_cell.length_a   1.000
_cell.length_b   1.000
_cell.length_c   1.000
_cell.angle_alpha   90.00
_cell.angle_beta   90.00
_cell.angle_gamma   90.00
#
_symmetry.space_group_name_H-M   'P 1'
#
loop_
_entity.id
_entity.type
_entity.pdbx_description
1 polymer ?
#
loop_
_entity_poly.entity_id
_entity_poly.type
_entity_poly.pdbx_seq_one_letter_code
_entity_poly.pdbx_strand_id
1 'polypeptide(L)' 'MLAAVGKDFMPDEKLSQYIDYRNILKDANLFTACAYILTDSDNNQMTSFYPG' A
#
# COMPACT_ATOMS: atom_id res chain seq x y z
N MET A 1 0.78 12.39 -2.19
CA MET A 1 1.61 11.18 -2.48
C MET A 1 1.45 10.81 -3.95
N LEU A 2 2.49 10.35 -4.63
CA LEU A 2 2.38 9.76 -5.98
C LEU A 2 2.46 8.24 -5.83
N ALA A 3 1.40 7.52 -6.18
CA ALA A 3 1.34 6.06 -6.02
C ALA A 3 0.36 5.40 -7.00
N ALA A 4 0.55 4.10 -7.23
CA ALA A 4 -0.42 3.23 -7.88
C ALA A 4 -1.01 2.27 -6.84
N VAL A 5 -2.32 2.04 -6.93
CA VAL A 5 -3.08 1.19 -6.00
C VAL A 5 -4.02 0.27 -6.76
N GLY A 6 -4.42 -0.84 -6.14
CA GLY A 6 -5.36 -1.78 -6.75
C GLY A 6 -6.82 -1.41 -6.53
N LYS A 7 -7.70 -2.25 -7.07
CA LYS A 7 -9.16 -2.08 -7.02
C LYS A 7 -9.74 -2.08 -5.60
N ASP A 8 -9.05 -2.72 -4.67
CA ASP A 8 -9.37 -2.87 -3.25
C ASP A 8 -8.96 -1.67 -2.38
N PHE A 9 -8.21 -0.69 -2.93
CA PHE A 9 -7.83 0.49 -2.18
C PHE A 9 -9.03 1.39 -1.85
N MET A 10 -9.17 1.73 -0.57
CA MET A 10 -10.15 2.68 -0.05
C MET A 10 -9.42 3.73 0.80
N PRO A 11 -9.50 5.03 0.44
CA PRO A 11 -8.94 6.10 1.27
C PRO A 11 -9.57 6.12 2.66
N ASP A 12 -8.77 6.33 3.70
CA ASP A 12 -9.25 6.51 5.07
C ASP A 12 -9.60 7.98 5.32
N GLU A 13 -10.84 8.24 5.76
CA GLU A 13 -11.32 9.58 6.06
C GLU A 13 -10.48 10.30 7.12
N LYS A 14 -9.99 9.59 8.16
CA LYS A 14 -9.16 10.19 9.21
C LYS A 14 -7.77 10.57 8.71
N LEU A 15 -7.24 9.86 7.71
CA LEU A 15 -5.93 10.16 7.11
C LEU A 15 -6.02 11.26 6.05
N SER A 16 -7.21 11.52 5.50
CA SER A 16 -7.43 12.55 4.47
C SER A 16 -7.07 13.97 4.89
N GLN A 17 -7.00 14.25 6.20
CA GLN A 17 -6.52 15.53 6.71
C GLN A 17 -4.99 15.69 6.63
N TYR A 18 -4.24 14.58 6.52
CA TYR A 18 -2.77 14.57 6.52
C TYR A 18 -2.18 14.11 5.18
N ILE A 19 -2.97 13.39 4.37
CA ILE A 19 -2.51 12.80 3.11
C ILE A 19 -3.34 13.34 1.94
N ASP A 20 -2.63 13.89 0.97
CA ASP A 20 -3.20 14.26 -0.33
C ASP A 20 -3.23 13.05 -1.28
N TYR A 21 -4.44 12.58 -1.57
CA TYR A 21 -4.73 11.44 -2.45
C TYR A 21 -4.89 11.82 -3.93
N ARG A 22 -4.78 13.10 -4.32
CA ARG A 22 -5.04 13.56 -5.71
C ARG A 22 -4.17 12.91 -6.78
N ASN A 23 -2.98 12.44 -6.42
CA ASN A 23 -2.01 11.83 -7.34
C ASN A 23 -1.92 10.31 -7.17
N ILE A 24 -3.03 9.65 -6.85
CA ILE A 24 -3.11 8.19 -6.79
C ILE A 24 -3.79 7.66 -8.05
N LEU A 25 -3.10 6.77 -8.75
CA LEU A 25 -3.66 6.02 -9.86
C LEU A 25 -4.23 4.70 -9.34
N LYS A 26 -5.51 4.46 -9.61
CA LYS A 26 -6.18 3.20 -9.24
C LYS A 26 -6.34 2.30 -10.47
N ASP A 27 -5.76 1.09 -10.42
CA ASP A 27 -5.95 0.06 -11.44
C ASP A 27 -7.14 -0.84 -11.07
N ALA A 28 -8.08 -1.03 -12.01
CA ALA A 28 -9.29 -1.82 -11.79
C ALA A 28 -9.06 -3.34 -11.88
N ASN A 29 -7.96 -3.78 -12.48
CA ASN A 29 -7.66 -5.19 -12.73
C ASN A 29 -6.77 -5.82 -11.65
N LEU A 30 -5.98 -5.01 -10.95
CA LEU A 30 -4.99 -5.46 -9.97
C LEU A 30 -5.46 -5.26 -8.52
N PHE A 31 -4.80 -5.94 -7.60
CA PHE A 31 -4.94 -5.72 -6.15
C PHE A 31 -3.80 -4.85 -5.64
N THR A 32 -4.03 -4.18 -4.51
CA THR A 32 -3.02 -3.33 -3.89
C THR A 32 -1.83 -4.18 -3.45
N ALA A 33 -0.62 -3.64 -3.62
CA ALA A 33 0.59 -4.35 -3.24
C ALA A 33 0.55 -4.79 -1.78
N CYS A 34 1.01 -6.00 -1.49
CA CYS A 34 0.96 -6.61 -0.17
C CYS A 34 2.33 -7.17 0.21
N ALA A 35 2.80 -6.82 1.41
CA ALA A 35 4.05 -7.31 1.96
C ALA A 35 3.75 -8.20 3.18
N TYR A 36 4.15 -9.47 3.08
CA TYR A 36 4.17 -10.39 4.22
C TYR A 36 5.57 -10.37 4.81
N ILE A 37 5.71 -9.72 5.96
CA ILE A 37 7.01 -9.45 6.58
C ILE A 37 7.13 -10.30 7.85
N LEU A 38 8.10 -11.22 7.87
CA LEU A 38 8.61 -11.83 9.09
C LEU A 38 9.82 -11.01 9.56
N THR A 39 9.83 -10.56 10.81
CA THR A 39 10.93 -9.75 11.37
C THR A 39 11.39 -10.32 12.71
N ASP A 40 12.68 -10.16 13.02
CA ASP A 40 13.27 -10.49 14.33
C ASP A 40 13.48 -9.23 15.20
N SER A 41 14.07 -9.39 16.40
CA SER A 41 14.37 -8.29 17.33
C SER A 41 15.46 -7.34 16.85
N ASP A 42 16.24 -7.75 15.85
CA ASP A 42 17.32 -6.95 15.26
C ASP A 42 16.84 -6.22 14.00
N ASN A 43 15.55 -6.34 13.65
CA ASN A 43 14.90 -5.78 12.45
C ASN A 43 15.34 -6.42 11.13
N ASN A 44 15.89 -7.64 11.15
CA ASN A 44 16.11 -8.38 9.93
C ASN A 44 14.75 -8.81 9.37
N GLN A 45 14.54 -8.61 8.06
CA GLN A 45 13.27 -8.89 7.42
C GLN A 45 13.39 -9.96 6.36
N MET A 46 12.54 -10.98 6.48
CA MET A 46 12.21 -11.87 5.39
C MET A 46 10.85 -11.45 4.84
N THR A 47 10.84 -10.92 3.61
CA THR A 47 9.64 -10.36 2.99
C THR A 47 9.23 -11.15 1.76
N SER A 48 8.00 -11.66 1.77
CA SER A 48 7.32 -12.08 0.54
C SER A 48 6.46 -10.91 0.07
N PHE A 49 6.70 -10.44 -1.16
CA PHE A 49 6.04 -9.24 -1.68
C PHE A 49 5.23 -9.56 -2.94
N TYR A 50 3.94 -9.25 -2.88
CA TYR A 50 3.07 -9.20 -4.05
C TYR A 50 3.00 -7.75 -4.55
N PRO A 51 3.53 -7.43 -5.74
CA PRO A 51 3.67 -6.04 -6.19
C PRO A 51 2.40 -5.39 -6.71
N GLY A 52 1.36 -6.17 -7.05
CA GLY A 52 0.17 -5.67 -7.74
C GLY A 52 -0.01 -6.35 -9.08
#